data_AF-A0A2E7J796-F1
#
_entry.id   AF-A0A2E7J796-F1
#
_cell.length_a   1.000
_cell.length_b   1.000
_cell.length_c   1.000
_cell.angle_alpha   90.00
_cell.angle_beta   90.00
_cell.angle_gamma   90.00
#
_symmetry.space_group_name_H-M   'P 1'
#
loop_
_entity.id
_entity.type
_entity.pdbx_description
1 polymer ?
#
loop_
_entity_poly.entity_id
_entity_poly.type
_entity_poly.pdbx_seq_one_letter_code
_entity_poly.pdbx_strand_id
1 'polypeptide(L)'
;MNNLPYLIDADEAIEYYKGKSDLTDAEKAYVVAILSQEGYSNKSIRRSLGIEKVYTVTHLKRAGASLSESELNLWHKNPTRITLGHVRAIAKLPASKREDLLRNLLTKRIPVHKFESLAQGKDEGRDADIKRYELIMGEVLGRQIKIRFNQAKRSGSLTLDFYGLDDLDHISRCLGFKAEDHI
;
A
#
# COMPACT_ATOMS: atom_id res chain seq x y z
N MET A 1 11.25 -14.47 13.05
CA MET A 1 9.90 -14.82 13.53
C MET A 1 9.51 -16.16 12.93
N ASN A 2 9.00 -17.06 13.77
CA ASN A 2 8.47 -18.35 13.31
C ASN A 2 7.14 -18.12 12.57
N ASN A 3 6.56 -19.17 11.99
CA ASN A 3 5.19 -19.09 11.50
C ASN A 3 4.22 -18.88 12.67
N LEU A 4 3.01 -18.41 12.36
CA LEU A 4 1.90 -18.38 13.30
C LEU A 4 1.67 -19.78 13.88
N PRO A 5 1.29 -19.87 15.17
CA PRO A 5 1.01 -21.15 15.81
C PRO A 5 -0.20 -21.82 15.14
N TYR A 6 -0.27 -23.14 15.27
CA TYR A 6 -1.51 -23.86 15.01
C TYR A 6 -2.35 -23.83 16.29
N LEU A 7 -3.55 -23.25 16.22
CA LEU A 7 -4.49 -23.15 17.34
C LEU A 7 -5.77 -23.88 16.96
N ILE A 8 -6.24 -24.77 17.83
CA ILE A 8 -7.31 -25.73 17.54
C ILE A 8 -8.68 -25.15 17.89
N ASP A 9 -8.78 -24.38 18.97
CA ASP A 9 -10.04 -23.87 19.49
C ASP A 9 -9.94 -22.46 20.12
N ALA A 10 -11.06 -21.97 20.62
CA ALA A 10 -11.17 -20.66 21.26
C ALA A 10 -10.36 -20.55 22.56
N ASP A 11 -10.28 -21.62 23.34
CA ASP A 11 -9.62 -21.60 24.65
C ASP A 11 -8.11 -21.52 24.47
N GLU A 12 -7.56 -22.34 23.57
CA GLU A 12 -6.14 -22.30 23.17
C GLU A 12 -5.78 -20.92 22.58
N ALA A 13 -6.66 -20.34 21.76
CA ALA A 13 -6.44 -19.01 21.19
C ALA A 13 -6.43 -17.89 22.24
N ILE A 14 -7.30 -17.97 23.26
CA ILE A 14 -7.31 -17.02 24.39
C ILE A 14 -6.08 -17.20 25.26
N GLU A 15 -5.67 -18.44 25.55
CA GLU A 15 -4.48 -18.76 26.33
C GLU A 15 -3.22 -18.24 25.63
N TYR A 16 -3.07 -18.52 24.33
CA TYR A 16 -1.98 -18.00 23.50
C TYR A 16 -1.90 -16.48 23.56
N TYR A 17 -3.03 -15.78 23.46
CA TYR A 17 -3.08 -14.32 23.52
C TYR A 17 -2.67 -13.78 24.89
N LYS A 18 -3.11 -14.41 25.98
CA LYS A 18 -2.80 -13.94 27.35
C LYS A 18 -1.40 -14.32 27.80
N GLY A 19 -0.85 -15.41 27.28
CA GLY A 19 0.48 -15.92 27.63
C GLY A 19 1.63 -15.12 27.01
N LYS A 20 1.37 -14.18 26.10
CA LYS A 20 2.39 -13.36 25.43
C LYS A 20 2.15 -11.87 25.60
N SER A 21 3.17 -11.13 26.04
CA SER A 21 3.11 -9.67 26.21
C SER A 21 3.37 -8.89 24.92
N ASP A 22 4.03 -9.48 23.92
CA ASP A 22 4.59 -8.82 22.74
C ASP A 22 4.00 -9.32 21.40
N LEU A 23 2.70 -9.63 21.39
CA LEU A 23 2.00 -10.07 20.19
C LEU A 23 2.03 -9.02 19.07
N THR A 24 2.42 -9.46 17.88
CA THR A 24 2.28 -8.71 16.64
C THR A 24 0.80 -8.52 16.29
N ASP A 25 0.49 -7.49 15.50
CA ASP A 25 -0.88 -7.27 15.03
C ASP A 25 -1.41 -8.45 14.18
N ALA A 26 -0.51 -9.18 13.49
CA ALA A 26 -0.84 -10.39 12.75
C ALA A 26 -1.33 -11.51 13.67
N GLU A 27 -0.63 -11.76 14.78
CA GLU A 27 -1.05 -12.74 15.79
C GLU A 27 -2.38 -12.35 16.43
N LYS A 28 -2.54 -11.07 16.77
CA LYS A 28 -3.81 -10.56 17.32
C LYS A 28 -4.96 -10.76 16.32
N ALA A 29 -4.73 -10.50 15.03
CA ALA A 29 -5.73 -10.70 13.99
C ALA A 29 -6.07 -12.18 13.79
N TYR A 30 -5.06 -13.06 13.85
CA TYR A 30 -5.24 -14.51 13.77
C TYR A 30 -6.10 -15.05 14.91
N VAL A 31 -5.79 -14.70 16.16
CA VAL A 31 -6.61 -15.06 17.34
C VAL A 31 -8.04 -14.53 17.22
N VAL A 32 -8.22 -13.27 16.84
CA VAL A 32 -9.55 -12.67 16.67
C VAL A 32 -10.36 -13.37 15.56
N ALA A 33 -9.70 -13.85 14.50
CA ALA A 33 -10.34 -14.60 13.43
C ALA A 33 -10.85 -15.96 13.91
N ILE A 34 -10.03 -16.72 14.65
CA ILE A 34 -10.42 -18.00 15.25
C ILE A 34 -11.63 -17.82 16.17
N LEU A 35 -11.55 -16.87 17.13
CA LEU A 35 -12.67 -16.62 18.04
C LEU A 35 -13.95 -16.24 17.31
N SER A 36 -13.83 -15.49 16.22
CA SER A 36 -14.99 -15.15 15.40
C SER A 36 -15.55 -16.35 14.62
N GLN A 37 -14.71 -17.31 14.21
CA GLN A 37 -15.15 -18.55 13.57
C GLN A 37 -15.86 -19.45 14.58
N GLU A 38 -15.38 -19.47 15.82
CA GLU A 38 -16.00 -20.13 16.99
C GLU A 38 -17.26 -19.40 17.52
N GLY A 39 -17.78 -18.41 16.78
CA GLY A 39 -19.06 -17.77 17.07
C GLY A 39 -19.02 -16.64 18.11
N TYR A 40 -17.84 -16.22 18.58
CA TYR A 40 -17.76 -15.12 19.54
C TYR A 40 -18.19 -13.79 18.90
N SER A 41 -19.04 -13.04 19.60
CA SER A 41 -19.37 -11.67 19.23
C SER A 41 -18.18 -10.73 19.45
N ASN A 42 -18.11 -9.60 18.73
CA ASN A 42 -17.04 -8.61 18.94
C ASN A 42 -16.98 -8.14 20.41
N LYS A 43 -18.11 -8.06 21.12
CA LYS A 43 -18.18 -7.71 22.54
C LYS A 43 -17.54 -8.79 23.43
N SER A 44 -17.79 -10.06 23.12
CA SER A 44 -17.23 -11.21 23.83
C SER A 44 -15.71 -11.31 23.59
N ILE A 45 -15.26 -11.23 22.34
CA ILE A 45 -13.83 -11.22 21.97
C ILE A 45 -13.10 -10.12 22.73
N ARG A 46 -13.66 -8.90 22.73
CA ARG A 46 -13.07 -7.75 23.43
C ARG A 46 -12.88 -8.02 24.92
N ARG A 47 -13.89 -8.61 25.57
CA ARG A 47 -13.85 -8.95 27.00
C ARG A 47 -12.83 -10.06 27.27
N SER A 48 -12.85 -11.14 26.47
CA SER A 48 -11.97 -12.29 26.66
C SER A 48 -10.49 -11.93 26.48
N LEU A 49 -10.19 -11.06 25.52
CA LEU A 49 -8.82 -10.62 25.20
C LEU A 49 -8.36 -9.35 25.93
N GLY A 50 -9.21 -8.72 26.75
CA GLY A 50 -8.86 -7.50 27.47
C GLY A 50 -8.60 -6.28 26.55
N ILE A 51 -9.20 -6.24 25.36
CA ILE A 51 -8.99 -5.15 24.41
C ILE A 51 -9.83 -3.93 24.82
N GLU A 52 -9.22 -2.81 25.17
CA GLU A 52 -9.99 -1.64 25.64
C GLU A 52 -10.79 -0.97 24.50
N LYS A 53 -10.10 -0.69 23.39
CA LYS A 53 -10.62 0.09 22.26
C LYS A 53 -11.64 -0.70 21.44
N VAL A 54 -12.86 -0.18 21.35
CA VAL A 54 -14.00 -0.84 20.68
C VAL A 54 -13.71 -1.21 19.23
N TYR A 55 -13.07 -0.32 18.47
CA TYR A 55 -12.81 -0.51 17.04
C TYR A 55 -11.66 -1.49 16.74
N THR A 56 -10.81 -1.80 17.72
CA THR A 56 -9.65 -2.68 17.52
C THR A 56 -10.07 -4.08 17.10
N VAL A 57 -11.08 -4.66 17.76
CA VAL A 57 -11.60 -6.00 17.41
C VAL A 57 -12.16 -6.00 15.98
N THR A 58 -12.92 -4.99 15.59
CA THR A 58 -13.45 -4.87 14.22
C THR A 58 -12.34 -4.82 13.17
N HIS A 59 -11.27 -4.09 13.45
CA HIS A 59 -10.13 -3.98 12.55
C HIS A 59 -9.32 -5.27 12.43
N LEU A 60 -9.04 -5.91 13.57
CA LEU A 60 -8.33 -7.19 13.63
C LEU A 60 -9.14 -8.29 12.97
N LYS A 61 -10.44 -8.38 13.26
CA LYS A 61 -11.36 -9.34 12.63
C LYS A 61 -11.38 -9.18 11.11
N ARG A 62 -11.47 -7.94 10.62
CA ARG A 62 -11.44 -7.67 9.18
C ARG A 62 -10.13 -8.10 8.54
N ALA A 63 -9.00 -7.91 9.20
CA ALA A 63 -7.71 -8.35 8.69
C ALA A 63 -7.59 -9.88 8.73
N GLY A 64 -7.83 -10.50 9.90
CA GLY A 64 -7.62 -11.92 10.12
C GLY A 64 -8.57 -12.83 9.34
N ALA A 65 -9.84 -12.44 9.19
CA ALA A 65 -10.82 -13.27 8.47
C ALA A 65 -10.69 -13.18 6.95
N SER A 66 -9.99 -12.18 6.42
CA SER A 66 -9.86 -11.97 4.97
C SER A 66 -8.58 -12.56 4.38
N LEU A 67 -7.51 -12.68 5.17
CA LEU A 67 -6.22 -13.16 4.71
C LEU A 67 -6.14 -14.69 4.80
N SER A 68 -5.46 -15.30 3.83
CA SER A 68 -5.01 -16.68 3.90
C SER A 68 -3.88 -16.84 4.92
N GLU A 69 -3.61 -18.09 5.29
CA GLU A 69 -2.50 -18.43 6.20
C GLU A 69 -1.15 -17.92 5.68
N SER A 70 -0.91 -17.99 4.37
CA SER A 70 0.32 -17.50 3.75
C SER A 70 0.46 -15.98 3.88
N GLU A 71 -0.62 -15.22 3.68
CA GLU A 71 -0.65 -13.76 3.81
C GLU A 71 -0.49 -13.32 5.28
N LEU A 72 -1.14 -14.03 6.21
CA LEU A 72 -0.98 -13.79 7.64
C LEU A 72 0.45 -14.06 8.12
N ASN A 73 1.07 -15.15 7.66
CA ASN A 73 2.47 -15.47 7.95
C ASN A 73 3.42 -14.42 7.34
N LEU A 74 3.13 -13.94 6.12
CA LEU A 74 3.90 -12.88 5.48
C LEU A 74 3.87 -11.59 6.30
N TRP A 75 2.68 -11.21 6.80
CA TRP A 75 2.51 -10.07 7.69
C TRP A 75 3.23 -10.28 9.02
N HIS A 76 3.03 -11.42 9.68
CA HIS A 76 3.66 -11.75 10.96
C HIS A 76 5.18 -11.67 10.89
N LYS A 77 5.79 -12.17 9.80
CA LYS A 77 7.24 -12.12 9.59
C LYS A 77 7.79 -10.73 9.28
N ASN A 78 6.93 -9.78 8.89
CA ASN A 78 7.34 -8.46 8.41
C ASN A 78 6.54 -7.30 9.07
N PRO A 79 6.45 -7.23 10.42
CA PRO A 79 5.53 -6.32 11.12
C PRO A 79 5.91 -4.83 10.98
N THR A 80 7.17 -4.53 10.63
CA THR A 80 7.65 -3.16 10.38
C THR A 80 7.37 -2.66 8.96
N ARG A 81 7.10 -3.58 8.02
CA ARG A 81 6.81 -3.31 6.60
C ARG A 81 5.32 -3.36 6.32
N ILE A 82 4.66 -4.38 6.87
CA ILE A 82 3.23 -4.62 6.72
C ILE A 82 2.57 -4.29 8.05
N THR A 83 1.71 -3.29 8.04
CA THR A 83 1.01 -2.81 9.25
C THR A 83 -0.48 -3.15 9.14
N LEU A 84 -1.20 -3.12 10.26
CA LEU A 84 -2.64 -3.33 10.28
C LEU A 84 -3.38 -2.40 9.30
N GLY A 85 -2.89 -1.17 9.09
CA GLY A 85 -3.44 -0.23 8.10
C GLY A 85 -3.34 -0.75 6.67
N HIS A 86 -2.17 -1.28 6.29
CA HIS A 86 -1.95 -1.86 4.96
C HIS A 86 -2.89 -3.05 4.71
N VAL A 87 -2.94 -3.99 5.65
CA VAL A 87 -3.80 -5.19 5.53
C VAL A 87 -5.26 -4.81 5.42
N ARG A 88 -5.69 -3.82 6.22
CA ARG A 88 -7.04 -3.27 6.17
C ARG A 88 -7.39 -2.69 4.80
N ALA A 89 -6.45 -2.04 4.11
CA ALA A 89 -6.69 -1.44 2.80
C ALA A 89 -7.07 -2.48 1.73
N ILE A 90 -6.51 -3.68 1.82
CA ILE A 90 -6.64 -4.74 0.81
C ILE A 90 -7.58 -5.87 1.22
N ALA A 91 -8.08 -5.90 2.46
CA ALA A 91 -8.89 -7.02 2.99
C ALA A 91 -10.09 -7.40 2.12
N LYS A 92 -10.67 -6.46 1.36
CA LYS A 92 -11.82 -6.71 0.47
C LYS A 92 -11.43 -7.13 -0.95
N LEU A 93 -10.14 -7.16 -1.28
CA LEU A 93 -9.67 -7.52 -2.63
C LEU A 93 -9.57 -9.05 -2.79
N PRO A 94 -9.60 -9.57 -4.03
CA PRO A 94 -9.33 -10.97 -4.32
C PRO A 94 -7.94 -11.41 -3.82
N ALA A 95 -7.81 -12.69 -3.44
CA ALA A 95 -6.58 -13.23 -2.85
C ALA A 95 -5.33 -12.99 -3.71
N SER A 96 -5.41 -13.19 -5.03
CA SER A 96 -4.28 -12.94 -5.95
C SER A 96 -3.78 -11.50 -5.86
N LYS A 97 -4.70 -10.52 -5.94
CA LYS A 97 -4.35 -9.10 -5.82
C LYS A 97 -3.77 -8.75 -4.45
N ARG A 98 -4.29 -9.33 -3.37
CA ARG A 98 -3.77 -9.05 -2.03
C ARG A 98 -2.35 -9.56 -1.86
N GLU A 99 -2.06 -10.78 -2.31
CA GLU A 99 -0.71 -11.36 -2.23
C GLU A 99 0.31 -10.50 -2.98
N ASP A 100 0.00 -10.09 -4.21
CA ASP A 100 0.86 -9.20 -5.02
C ASP A 100 1.14 -7.88 -4.30
N LEU A 101 0.09 -7.25 -3.74
CA LEU A 101 0.19 -5.99 -3.02
C LEU A 101 1.01 -6.11 -1.73
N LEU A 102 0.86 -7.20 -0.98
CA LEU A 102 1.65 -7.45 0.23
C LEU A 102 3.12 -7.70 -0.09
N ARG A 103 3.42 -8.47 -1.15
CA ARG A 103 4.79 -8.70 -1.62
C ARG A 103 5.45 -7.39 -2.08
N ASN A 104 4.70 -6.50 -2.72
CA ASN A 104 5.19 -5.18 -3.12
C ASN A 104 5.62 -4.29 -1.92
N LEU A 105 5.01 -4.45 -0.73
CA LEU A 105 5.44 -3.74 0.48
C LEU A 105 6.81 -4.18 1.01
N LEU A 106 7.26 -5.39 0.63
CA LEU A 106 8.57 -5.91 1.03
C LEU A 106 9.69 -5.26 0.21
N THR A 107 9.43 -4.99 -1.07
CA THR A 107 10.40 -4.36 -1.98
C THR A 107 10.36 -2.83 -1.87
N LYS A 108 9.19 -2.23 -1.70
CA LYS A 108 9.00 -0.78 -1.64
C LYS A 108 8.33 -0.36 -0.34
N ARG A 109 8.89 0.66 0.32
CA ARG A 109 8.25 1.25 1.50
C ARG A 109 7.14 2.21 1.05
N ILE A 110 5.90 1.74 1.06
CA ILE A 110 4.73 2.53 0.68
C ILE A 110 4.00 2.96 1.96
N PRO A 111 3.70 4.25 2.17
CA PRO A 111 2.86 4.69 3.28
C PRO A 111 1.41 4.21 3.12
N VAL A 112 0.72 3.94 4.24
CA VAL A 112 -0.65 3.41 4.27
C VAL A 112 -1.62 4.19 3.37
N HIS A 113 -1.60 5.53 3.41
CA HIS A 113 -2.51 6.36 2.61
C HIS A 113 -2.28 6.22 1.09
N LYS A 114 -1.03 6.03 0.66
CA LYS A 114 -0.72 5.74 -0.75
C LYS A 114 -1.12 4.32 -1.11
N PHE A 115 -0.87 3.37 -0.21
CA PHE A 115 -1.25 1.98 -0.41
C PHE A 115 -2.76 1.80 -0.53
N GLU A 116 -3.55 2.55 0.24
CA GLU A 116 -5.02 2.62 0.09
C GLU A 116 -5.45 3.15 -1.29
N SER A 117 -4.78 4.17 -1.80
CA SER A 117 -5.05 4.72 -3.14
C SER A 117 -4.70 3.72 -4.24
N LEU A 118 -3.57 3.02 -4.09
CA LEU A 118 -3.11 1.98 -5.00
C LEU A 118 -4.04 0.76 -4.98
N ALA A 119 -4.48 0.32 -3.80
CA ALA A 119 -5.47 -0.75 -3.63
C ALA A 119 -6.84 -0.41 -4.27
N GLN A 120 -7.18 0.88 -4.34
CA GLN A 120 -8.38 1.38 -5.02
C GLN A 120 -8.19 1.61 -6.53
N GLY A 121 -7.01 1.32 -7.09
CA GLY A 121 -6.70 1.56 -8.51
C GLY A 121 -6.61 3.04 -8.89
N LYS A 122 -6.55 3.96 -7.93
CA LYS A 122 -6.56 5.41 -8.18
C LYS A 122 -5.21 5.96 -8.66
N ASP A 123 -4.11 5.30 -8.30
CA ASP A 123 -2.78 5.69 -8.78
C ASP A 123 -2.52 5.21 -10.21
N GLU A 124 -3.05 4.04 -10.62
CA GLU A 124 -2.83 3.49 -11.97
C GLU A 124 -3.46 4.34 -13.08
N GLY A 125 -4.65 4.90 -12.85
CA GLY A 125 -5.32 5.75 -13.85
C GLY A 125 -4.58 7.05 -14.14
N ARG A 126 -3.99 7.68 -13.12
CA ARG A 126 -3.26 8.95 -13.26
C ARG A 126 -1.88 8.76 -13.92
N ASP A 127 -1.17 7.69 -13.58
CA ASP A 127 0.08 7.36 -14.27
C ASP A 127 -0.17 6.97 -15.73
N ALA A 128 -1.30 6.31 -16.04
CA ALA A 128 -1.69 6.02 -17.41
C ALA A 128 -1.99 7.29 -18.23
N ASP A 129 -2.69 8.27 -17.63
CA ASP A 129 -2.96 9.56 -18.27
C ASP A 129 -1.67 10.35 -18.53
N ILE A 130 -0.75 10.39 -17.55
CA ILE A 130 0.56 11.05 -17.70
C ILE A 130 1.37 10.39 -18.81
N LYS A 131 1.46 9.05 -18.83
CA LYS A 131 2.19 8.31 -19.88
C LYS A 131 1.58 8.51 -21.27
N ARG A 132 0.25 8.56 -21.35
CA ARG A 132 -0.44 8.87 -22.61
C ARG A 132 -0.08 10.28 -23.09
N TYR A 133 0.01 11.24 -22.17
CA TYR A 133 0.39 12.61 -22.48
C TYR A 133 1.87 12.71 -22.91
N GLU A 134 2.78 11.98 -22.23
CA GLU A 134 4.20 11.85 -22.64
C GLU A 134 4.33 11.33 -24.08
N LEU A 135 3.57 10.29 -24.43
CA LEU A 135 3.59 9.70 -25.78
C LEU A 135 3.12 10.70 -26.83
N ILE A 136 1.94 11.31 -26.63
CA ILE A 136 1.36 12.27 -27.58
C ILE A 136 2.29 13.49 -27.75
N MET A 137 2.79 14.06 -26.65
CA MET A 137 3.72 15.18 -26.74
C MET A 137 5.02 14.76 -27.43
N GLY A 138 5.51 13.55 -27.18
CA GLY A 138 6.74 13.05 -27.79
C GLY A 138 6.61 12.85 -29.30
N GLU A 139 5.46 12.36 -29.76
CA GLU A 139 5.12 12.24 -31.20
C GLU A 139 5.03 13.61 -31.86
N VAL A 140 4.36 14.58 -31.22
CA VAL A 140 4.18 15.94 -31.77
C VAL A 140 5.50 16.71 -31.82
N LEU A 141 6.34 16.56 -30.79
CA LEU A 141 7.59 17.32 -30.64
C LEU A 141 8.82 16.57 -31.18
N GLY A 142 8.65 15.35 -31.67
CA GLY A 142 9.71 14.51 -32.24
C GLY A 142 10.83 14.15 -31.26
N ARG A 143 10.55 14.12 -29.95
CA ARG A 143 11.58 13.96 -28.90
C ARG A 143 11.06 13.22 -27.68
N GLN A 144 11.98 12.67 -26.89
CA GLN A 144 11.61 12.00 -25.65
C GLN A 144 11.16 13.02 -24.60
N ILE A 145 9.99 12.78 -24.01
CA ILE A 145 9.41 13.62 -22.97
C ILE A 145 9.15 12.76 -21.74
N LYS A 146 9.56 13.29 -20.59
CA LYS A 146 9.27 12.71 -19.28
C LYS A 146 8.55 13.72 -18.41
N ILE A 147 7.42 13.32 -17.85
CA ILE A 147 6.56 14.11 -16.98
C ILE A 147 6.55 13.43 -15.61
N ARG A 148 7.02 14.15 -14.58
CA ARG A 148 6.83 13.74 -13.19
C ARG A 148 5.88 14.71 -12.53
N PHE A 149 4.76 14.22 -12.03
CA PHE A 149 3.79 15.05 -11.32
C PHE A 149 3.62 14.60 -9.87
N ASN A 150 3.84 15.51 -8.92
CA ASN A 150 3.58 15.31 -7.51
C ASN A 150 2.21 15.90 -7.14
N GLN A 151 1.21 15.03 -7.04
CA GLN A 151 -0.15 15.43 -6.70
C GLN A 151 -0.26 16.12 -5.33
N ALA A 152 0.50 15.65 -4.34
CA ALA A 152 0.42 16.20 -2.98
C ALA A 152 0.89 17.66 -2.94
N LYS A 153 1.88 18.02 -3.77
CA LYS A 153 2.42 19.38 -3.88
C LYS A 153 1.81 20.18 -5.03
N ARG A 154 0.91 19.59 -5.82
CA ARG A 154 0.37 20.16 -7.07
C ARG A 154 1.47 20.74 -7.97
N SER A 155 2.63 20.08 -8.01
CA SER A 155 3.79 20.54 -8.75
C SER A 155 4.41 19.37 -9.51
N GLY A 156 5.20 19.66 -10.54
CA GLY A 156 5.82 18.64 -11.35
C GLY A 156 7.06 19.14 -12.07
N SER A 157 7.71 18.22 -12.77
CA SER A 157 8.82 18.50 -13.66
C SER A 157 8.53 17.91 -15.04
N LEU A 158 8.68 18.71 -16.07
CA LEU A 158 8.79 18.27 -17.46
C LEU A 158 10.29 18.17 -17.81
N THR A 159 10.71 17.08 -18.42
CA THR A 159 12.08 16.90 -18.91
C THR A 159 12.02 16.59 -20.40
N LEU A 160 12.80 17.35 -21.17
CA LEU A 160 12.97 17.22 -22.60
C LEU A 160 14.45 16.96 -22.87
N ASP A 161 14.74 15.97 -23.70
CA ASP A 161 16.09 15.75 -24.20
C ASP A 161 16.29 16.60 -25.47
N PHE A 162 17.51 17.13 -25.64
CA PHE A 162 17.92 17.91 -26.82
C PHE A 162 19.13 17.26 -27.49
N TYR A 163 19.22 17.38 -28.81
CA TYR A 163 20.24 16.70 -29.62
C TYR A 163 21.13 17.69 -30.38
N GLY A 164 21.78 18.58 -29.62
CA GLY A 164 22.66 19.63 -30.14
C GLY A 164 22.27 21.02 -29.65
N LEU A 165 23.16 22.00 -29.84
CA LEU A 165 22.94 23.37 -29.40
C LEU A 165 21.84 24.07 -30.21
N ASP A 166 21.75 23.80 -31.52
CA ASP A 166 20.68 24.36 -32.38
C ASP A 166 19.29 23.89 -31.95
N ASP A 167 19.17 22.63 -31.51
CA ASP A 167 17.92 22.08 -30.99
C ASP A 167 17.57 22.70 -29.63
N LEU A 168 18.56 22.93 -28.76
CA LEU A 168 18.35 23.66 -27.50
C LEU A 168 17.88 25.10 -27.74
N ASP A 169 18.47 25.80 -28.72
CA ASP A 169 18.03 27.15 -29.11
C ASP A 169 16.61 27.15 -29.66
N HIS A 170 16.26 26.13 -30.46
CA HIS A 170 14.90 25.95 -30.96
C HIS A 170 13.90 25.73 -29.82
N ILE A 171 14.19 24.80 -28.89
CA ILE A 171 13.36 24.56 -27.70
C ILE A 171 13.21 25.84 -26.88
N SER A 172 14.30 26.57 -26.67
CA SER A 172 14.30 27.80 -25.89
C SER A 172 13.37 28.85 -26.51
N ARG A 173 13.43 29.03 -27.83
CA ARG A 173 12.51 29.92 -28.57
C ARG A 173 11.06 29.46 -28.44
N CYS A 174 10.78 28.16 -28.53
CA CYS A 174 9.43 27.62 -28.33
C CYS A 174 8.89 27.85 -26.90
N LEU A 175 9.78 27.88 -25.90
CA LEU A 175 9.44 28.24 -24.52
C LEU A 175 9.34 29.76 -24.29
N GLY A 176 9.54 30.56 -25.35
CA GLY A 176 9.48 32.03 -25.28
C GLY A 176 10.77 32.68 -24.77
N PHE A 177 11.87 31.93 -24.68
CA PHE A 177 13.18 32.46 -24.33
C PHE A 177 13.97 32.82 -25.58
N LYS A 178 14.49 34.06 -25.63
CA LYS A 178 15.43 34.52 -26.64
C LYS A 178 16.74 34.90 -25.96
N ALA A 179 17.80 34.17 -26.26
CA ALA A 179 19.11 34.41 -25.65
C ALA A 179 19.65 35.83 -25.94
N GLU A 180 19.35 36.36 -27.14
CA GLU A 180 19.74 37.70 -27.60
C GLU A 180 19.23 38.86 -26.72
N ASP A 181 18.15 38.64 -25.97
CA ASP A 181 17.55 39.67 -25.09
C ASP A 181 18.26 39.73 -23.71
N HIS A 182 19.19 38.81 -23.43
CA HIS A 182 19.74 38.57 -22.10
C HIS A 182 21.27 38.40 -22.05
N ILE A 183 21.95 38.47 -23.19
CA ILE A 183 23.41 38.40 -23.36
C ILE A 183 23.87 39.71 -23.97
#